data_AF-A0A821F1A3-F1
#
_entry.id   AF-A0A821F1A3-F1
#
_cell.length_a   1.000
_cell.length_b   1.000
_cell.length_c   1.000
_cell.angle_alpha   90.00
_cell.angle_beta   90.00
_cell.angle_gamma   90.00
#
_symmetry.space_group_name_H-M   'P 1'
#
loop_
_entity.id
_entity.type
_entity.pdbx_description
1 polymer ?
#
loop_
_entity_poly.entity_id
_entity_poly.type
_entity_poly.pdbx_seq_one_letter_code
_entity_poly.pdbx_strand_id
1 'polypeptide(L)'
;MTEKNMRRFQTALLLITNPIRSRIPFILSCVIPYVERNLYVVVQNSNFQLSSSSSSSSETLFDREQQKERIRPMLYAIYKHLTVTKNPSVDILLHNVDSVIKSTNPIRLPRICEAVFADCSPSPGLYNYCRDHFHELDQNFELRIIDEKEATEDQSADKFPTFDNDLFNTRSTSQYNRGVLGGTFDRLHNGHKLLLTESALLCDEKIVVGVTDGVMIQNKITYLPCITSTKVLSEVIEPVNDRMSNVHSFVDLIRPSLYVHCEPIEDPCGPSATMADLNCIIVTDETQQGALQVNKERQQNGLSQLAVHVIPMVPADNNNQDGDNKLSSTSLRRQMLSILLKPPLKSAESNRPYVIGLTGGIGSGKSSIARRLEKLGAAIINCHETYKVDTDVYKKIITTFGEEIVNPTDRSIDRKILGNKVFQSSDELKKLTDIVWPAILNLTQERIEYLFKEGKRVIILDAAVLLEAQWTVAVNEVWIASIPPKEAIRRVVERDHLSPDEAKRRLSIQMSNQERFPYANVLLCTYWAESVTQKQVEHAWHLLLERINCDIPKF
;
A
#
# COMPACT_ATOMS: atom_id res chain seq x y z
N MET A 1 -8.97 -7.18 -34.98
CA MET A 1 -7.52 -6.88 -35.16
C MET A 1 -6.79 -7.43 -33.95
N THR A 2 -5.73 -8.22 -34.16
CA THR A 2 -4.94 -8.86 -33.09
C THR A 2 -4.22 -7.83 -32.21
N GLU A 3 -4.26 -8.02 -30.88
CA GLU A 3 -3.69 -7.19 -29.78
C GLU A 3 -2.22 -6.74 -29.92
N LYS A 4 -1.50 -7.17 -30.96
CA LYS A 4 -0.04 -7.12 -31.02
C LYS A 4 0.60 -5.80 -31.49
N ASN A 5 -0.17 -4.75 -31.76
CA ASN A 5 0.36 -3.45 -32.23
C ASN A 5 -0.44 -2.21 -31.76
N MET A 6 -1.14 -2.28 -30.63
CA MET A 6 -1.87 -1.12 -30.10
C MET A 6 -0.90 -0.19 -29.34
N ARG A 7 -0.72 1.05 -29.83
CA ARG A 7 0.05 2.09 -29.14
C ARG A 7 -0.57 2.34 -27.77
N ARG A 8 0.22 2.15 -26.71
CA ARG A 8 -0.12 2.46 -25.33
C ARG A 8 0.45 3.82 -24.94
N PHE A 9 -0.26 4.51 -24.07
CA PHE A 9 0.07 5.84 -23.56
C PHE A 9 0.40 5.74 -22.07
N GLN A 10 1.39 6.50 -21.60
CA GLN A 10 1.70 6.54 -20.18
C GLN A 10 0.55 7.17 -19.40
N THR A 11 0.06 8.30 -19.89
CA THR A 11 -1.00 9.06 -19.24
C THR A 11 -2.01 9.52 -20.29
N ALA A 12 -3.30 9.43 -19.96
CA ALA A 12 -4.38 9.90 -20.81
C ALA A 12 -5.45 10.67 -20.03
N LEU A 13 -6.22 11.46 -20.76
CA LEU A 13 -7.41 12.16 -20.29
C LEU A 13 -8.65 11.50 -20.90
N LEU A 14 -9.69 11.26 -20.12
CA LEU A 14 -11.01 10.81 -20.57
C LEU A 14 -12.03 11.91 -20.29
N LEU A 15 -12.62 12.44 -21.35
CA LEU A 15 -13.71 13.40 -21.31
C LEU A 15 -15.04 12.66 -21.51
N ILE A 16 -15.92 12.72 -20.51
CA ILE A 16 -17.26 12.15 -20.56
C ILE A 16 -18.24 13.31 -20.65
N THR A 17 -18.87 13.49 -21.80
CA THR A 17 -19.75 14.62 -22.11
C THR A 17 -21.22 14.32 -21.91
N ASN A 18 -21.63 13.05 -22.02
CA ASN A 18 -22.99 12.64 -21.68
C ASN A 18 -22.97 11.51 -20.63
N PRO A 19 -23.00 11.88 -19.34
CA PRO A 19 -22.80 10.95 -18.25
C PRO A 19 -23.94 9.94 -18.06
N ILE A 20 -23.95 8.85 -18.83
CA ILE A 20 -24.90 7.74 -18.65
C ILE A 20 -24.20 6.62 -17.87
N ARG A 21 -24.68 6.36 -16.64
CA ARG A 21 -24.09 5.34 -15.73
C ARG A 21 -23.90 3.97 -16.38
N SER A 22 -24.85 3.50 -17.18
CA SER A 22 -24.78 2.19 -17.85
C SER A 22 -23.68 2.09 -18.91
N ARG A 23 -23.16 3.22 -19.41
CA ARG A 23 -22.14 3.27 -20.46
C ARG A 23 -20.71 3.29 -19.93
N ILE A 24 -20.52 3.62 -18.64
CA ILE A 24 -19.21 3.70 -18.00
C ILE A 24 -18.37 2.43 -18.20
N PRO A 25 -18.89 1.20 -18.02
CA PRO A 25 -18.10 -0.02 -18.22
C PRO A 25 -17.58 -0.14 -19.66
N PHE A 26 -18.44 0.12 -20.65
CA PHE A 26 -18.06 0.09 -22.06
C PHE A 26 -16.98 1.13 -22.36
N ILE A 27 -17.22 2.40 -21.96
CA ILE A 27 -16.25 3.49 -22.14
C ILE A 27 -14.89 3.12 -21.53
N LEU A 28 -14.88 2.63 -20.29
CA LEU A 28 -13.64 2.22 -19.62
C LEU A 28 -12.97 1.04 -20.32
N SER A 29 -13.73 0.05 -20.81
CA SER A 29 -13.19 -1.09 -21.56
C SER A 29 -12.49 -0.67 -22.86
N CYS A 30 -12.95 0.42 -23.50
CA CYS A 30 -12.31 1.00 -24.68
C CYS A 30 -11.06 1.83 -24.38
N VAL A 31 -10.88 2.30 -23.14
CA VAL A 31 -9.81 3.25 -22.77
C VAL A 31 -8.69 2.56 -22.01
N ILE A 32 -9.02 1.77 -20.98
CA ILE A 32 -8.07 1.13 -20.06
C ILE A 32 -6.95 0.36 -20.79
N PRO A 33 -7.20 -0.45 -21.85
CA PRO A 33 -6.16 -1.21 -22.52
C PRO A 33 -5.04 -0.36 -23.16
N TYR A 34 -5.29 0.93 -23.36
CA TYR A 34 -4.36 1.87 -23.98
C TYR A 34 -3.59 2.72 -22.97
N VAL A 35 -3.85 2.63 -21.66
CA VAL A 35 -3.27 3.54 -20.67
C VAL A 35 -2.48 2.74 -19.64
N GLU A 36 -1.20 3.07 -19.48
CA GLU A 36 -0.28 2.29 -18.64
C GLU A 36 -0.21 2.79 -17.20
N ARG A 37 -0.25 4.10 -16.98
CA ARG A 37 0.08 4.69 -15.68
C ARG A 37 -1.08 5.47 -15.06
N ASN A 38 -1.57 6.53 -15.72
CA ASN A 38 -2.59 7.41 -15.16
C ASN A 38 -3.70 7.74 -16.18
N LEU A 39 -4.95 7.65 -15.73
CA LEU A 39 -6.12 8.11 -16.48
C LEU A 39 -6.83 9.19 -15.66
N TYR A 40 -6.80 10.42 -16.14
CA TYR A 40 -7.62 11.50 -15.56
C TYR A 40 -9.00 11.46 -16.19
N VAL A 41 -10.06 11.49 -15.39
CA VAL A 41 -11.43 11.47 -15.88
C VAL A 41 -12.10 12.78 -15.55
N VAL A 42 -12.66 13.43 -16.56
CA VAL A 42 -13.45 14.65 -16.40
C VAL A 42 -14.84 14.37 -16.90
N VAL A 43 -15.81 14.58 -16.01
CA VAL A 43 -17.22 14.54 -16.38
C VAL A 43 -17.67 15.96 -16.69
N GLN A 44 -18.15 16.16 -17.91
CA GLN A 44 -18.67 17.43 -18.42
C GLN A 44 -20.20 17.45 -18.35
N ASN A 45 -20.75 18.66 -18.27
CA ASN A 45 -22.20 18.89 -18.17
C ASN A 45 -22.92 18.70 -19.51
N SER A 46 -24.20 18.32 -19.46
CA SER A 46 -25.04 18.10 -20.64
C SER A 46 -25.26 19.34 -21.53
N ASN A 47 -24.97 20.54 -21.01
CA ASN A 47 -25.01 21.80 -21.76
C ASN A 47 -23.65 22.17 -22.38
N PHE A 48 -22.72 21.22 -22.51
CA PHE A 48 -21.41 21.43 -23.10
C PHE A 48 -21.54 21.90 -24.57
N GLN A 49 -21.55 23.21 -24.76
CA GLN A 49 -21.45 23.83 -26.07
C GLN A 49 -19.97 24.03 -26.40
N LEU A 50 -19.49 23.31 -27.40
CA LEU A 50 -18.14 23.39 -27.98
C LEU A 50 -17.83 24.75 -28.65
N SER A 51 -18.72 25.74 -28.53
CA SER A 51 -18.60 27.04 -29.18
C SER A 51 -17.79 28.01 -28.32
N SER A 52 -16.77 28.63 -28.92
CA SER A 52 -15.92 29.69 -28.37
C SER A 52 -16.64 31.01 -28.02
N SER A 53 -17.98 31.03 -28.04
CA SER A 53 -18.78 32.18 -27.67
C SER A 53 -19.18 32.06 -26.20
N SER A 54 -18.58 32.91 -25.38
CA SER A 54 -18.91 33.19 -23.98
C SER A 54 -20.34 33.71 -23.82
N SER A 55 -21.35 32.85 -24.04
CA SER A 55 -22.69 33.12 -23.53
C SER A 55 -22.73 32.66 -22.07
N SER A 56 -22.63 33.61 -21.15
CA SER A 56 -22.75 33.40 -19.72
C SER A 56 -24.18 32.98 -19.37
N SER A 57 -24.50 31.70 -19.49
CA SER A 57 -25.63 31.15 -18.73
C SER A 57 -25.22 31.17 -17.25
N SER A 58 -26.04 31.82 -16.43
CA SER A 58 -25.89 31.80 -14.98
C SER A 58 -26.40 30.45 -14.49
N GLU A 59 -25.49 29.52 -14.18
CA GLU A 59 -25.88 28.25 -13.55
C GLU A 59 -26.49 28.53 -12.17
N THR A 60 -27.75 28.15 -12.00
CA THR A 60 -28.49 28.33 -10.74
C THR A 60 -28.02 27.31 -9.69
N LEU A 61 -28.28 27.57 -8.41
CA LEU A 61 -28.03 26.59 -7.33
C LEU A 61 -28.75 25.25 -7.58
N PHE A 62 -29.95 25.31 -8.18
CA PHE A 62 -30.72 24.13 -8.54
C PHE A 62 -30.03 23.29 -9.64
N ASP A 63 -29.43 23.94 -10.63
CA ASP A 63 -28.66 23.24 -11.68
C ASP A 63 -27.44 22.52 -11.08
N ARG A 64 -26.81 23.08 -10.05
CA ARG A 64 -25.63 22.49 -9.38
C ARG A 64 -25.97 21.23 -8.60
N GLU A 65 -27.04 21.26 -7.82
CA GLU A 65 -27.50 20.08 -7.08
C GLU A 65 -27.85 18.95 -8.06
N GLN A 66 -28.53 19.27 -9.16
CA GLN A 66 -28.84 18.29 -10.20
C GLN A 66 -27.58 17.74 -10.91
N GLN A 67 -26.52 18.55 -11.07
CA GLN A 67 -25.24 18.10 -11.61
C GLN A 67 -24.53 17.13 -10.66
N LYS A 68 -24.43 17.47 -9.37
CA LYS A 68 -23.81 16.60 -8.35
C LYS A 68 -24.55 15.27 -8.23
N GLU A 69 -25.89 15.29 -8.25
CA GLU A 69 -26.73 14.08 -8.25
C GLU A 69 -26.44 13.17 -9.46
N ARG A 70 -26.12 13.74 -10.63
CA ARG A 70 -25.76 12.95 -11.82
C ARG A 70 -24.35 12.38 -11.74
N ILE A 71 -23.39 13.15 -11.23
CA ILE A 71 -21.96 12.74 -11.14
C ILE A 71 -21.79 11.57 -10.17
N ARG A 72 -22.47 11.64 -9.03
CA ARG A 72 -22.24 10.75 -7.90
C ARG A 72 -22.41 9.25 -8.22
N PRO A 73 -23.49 8.76 -8.87
CA PRO A 73 -23.61 7.35 -9.23
C PRO A 73 -22.53 6.86 -10.20
N MET A 74 -21.92 7.76 -10.98
CA MET A 74 -20.81 7.41 -11.87
C MET A 74 -19.48 7.29 -11.14
N LEU A 75 -19.23 8.09 -10.11
CA LEU A 75 -18.00 7.97 -9.30
C LEU A 75 -17.86 6.53 -8.79
N TYR A 76 -18.94 6.02 -8.20
CA TYR A 76 -19.00 4.64 -7.74
C TYR A 76 -18.80 3.64 -8.90
N ALA A 77 -19.49 3.84 -10.04
CA ALA A 77 -19.37 2.94 -11.19
C ALA A 77 -17.94 2.87 -11.75
N ILE A 78 -17.27 4.03 -11.86
CA ILE A 78 -15.89 4.15 -12.34
C ILE A 78 -14.96 3.42 -11.36
N TYR A 79 -14.91 3.82 -10.09
CA TYR A 79 -13.98 3.23 -9.13
C TYR A 79 -14.22 1.74 -8.87
N LYS A 80 -15.48 1.28 -8.95
CA LYS A 80 -15.84 -0.14 -8.86
C LYS A 80 -15.36 -0.93 -10.07
N HIS A 81 -15.54 -0.44 -11.29
CA HIS A 81 -15.08 -1.17 -12.47
C HIS A 81 -13.55 -1.30 -12.50
N LEU A 82 -12.86 -0.31 -11.92
CA LEU A 82 -11.41 -0.24 -11.86
C LEU A 82 -10.77 -1.09 -10.77
N THR A 83 -11.53 -1.76 -9.90
CA THR A 83 -10.92 -2.66 -8.90
C THR A 83 -10.37 -3.95 -9.50
N VAL A 84 -10.79 -4.29 -10.72
CA VAL A 84 -10.34 -5.47 -11.47
C VAL A 84 -8.98 -5.20 -12.16
N THR A 85 -8.67 -3.93 -12.44
CA THR A 85 -7.53 -3.53 -13.26
C THR A 85 -6.43 -2.93 -12.39
N LYS A 86 -5.24 -3.55 -12.35
CA LYS A 86 -4.08 -3.02 -11.60
C LYS A 86 -3.61 -1.65 -12.12
N ASN A 87 -3.78 -1.40 -13.42
CA ASN A 87 -3.45 -0.17 -14.11
C ASN A 87 -4.55 0.16 -15.12
N PRO A 88 -4.75 1.46 -15.46
CA PRO A 88 -4.07 2.63 -14.92
C PRO A 88 -4.62 3.10 -13.56
N SER A 89 -3.87 3.94 -12.84
CA SER A 89 -4.42 4.73 -11.73
C SER A 89 -5.41 5.75 -12.26
N VAL A 90 -6.64 5.75 -11.73
CA VAL A 90 -7.67 6.68 -12.17
C VAL A 90 -7.95 7.74 -11.13
N ASP A 91 -8.03 8.99 -11.58
CA ASP A 91 -8.33 10.16 -10.76
C ASP A 91 -9.48 10.95 -11.43
N ILE A 92 -10.59 11.13 -10.72
CA ILE A 92 -11.77 11.84 -11.25
C ILE A 92 -11.71 13.30 -10.83
N LEU A 93 -11.65 14.19 -11.81
CA LEU A 93 -11.48 15.63 -11.63
C LEU A 93 -12.86 16.31 -11.51
N LEU A 94 -13.09 17.02 -10.41
CA LEU A 94 -14.33 17.73 -10.06
C LEU A 94 -14.24 19.25 -10.31
N HIS A 95 -13.30 19.70 -11.14
CA HIS A 95 -13.08 21.13 -11.43
C HIS A 95 -14.31 21.85 -11.98
N ASN A 96 -15.20 21.13 -12.68
CA ASN A 96 -16.41 21.69 -13.28
C ASN A 96 -17.59 21.77 -12.30
N VAL A 97 -17.44 21.28 -11.06
CA VAL A 97 -18.52 21.28 -10.06
C VAL A 97 -18.66 22.65 -9.37
N ASP A 98 -17.63 23.50 -9.44
CA ASP A 98 -17.60 24.81 -8.80
C ASP A 98 -17.84 25.95 -9.79
N SER A 99 -18.96 26.66 -9.63
CA SER A 99 -19.25 27.86 -10.43
C SER A 99 -18.35 29.05 -10.11
N VAL A 100 -17.72 29.07 -8.91
CA VAL A 100 -16.86 30.19 -8.45
C VAL A 100 -15.55 30.19 -9.24
N ILE A 101 -15.11 29.01 -9.65
CA ILE A 101 -14.04 28.80 -10.60
C ILE A 101 -14.66 28.85 -12.00
N LYS A 102 -15.14 30.03 -12.42
CA LYS A 102 -14.93 30.46 -13.82
C LYS A 102 -13.45 30.80 -13.98
N SER A 103 -12.58 29.86 -13.63
CA SER A 103 -11.16 30.02 -13.82
C SER A 103 -10.93 29.93 -15.31
N THR A 104 -10.61 31.06 -15.89
CA THR A 104 -9.90 31.14 -17.17
C THR A 104 -8.53 30.47 -17.10
N ASN A 105 -8.06 30.02 -15.92
CA ASN A 105 -6.81 29.28 -15.80
C ASN A 105 -7.04 27.79 -16.09
N PRO A 106 -6.22 27.20 -16.97
CA PRO A 106 -6.28 25.78 -17.30
C PRO A 106 -6.01 24.91 -16.08
N ILE A 107 -6.66 23.75 -16.05
CA ILE A 107 -6.45 22.66 -15.09
C ILE A 107 -5.01 22.18 -15.22
N ARG A 108 -4.32 22.12 -14.08
CA ARG A 108 -2.96 21.58 -13.99
C ARG A 108 -3.00 20.11 -13.61
N LEU A 109 -2.47 19.27 -14.47
CA LEU A 109 -2.36 17.84 -14.26
C LEU A 109 -0.93 17.51 -13.77
N PRO A 110 -0.76 16.58 -12.83
CA PRO A 110 0.56 16.17 -12.34
C PRO A 110 1.48 15.55 -13.40
N ARG A 111 0.94 15.19 -14.56
CA ARG A 111 1.60 14.40 -15.61
C ARG A 111 1.11 14.85 -16.98
N ILE A 112 2.04 14.86 -17.95
CA ILE A 112 1.73 15.12 -19.35
C ILE A 112 0.82 14.02 -19.89
N CYS A 113 -0.31 14.41 -20.47
CA CYS A 113 -1.25 13.52 -21.14
C CYS A 113 -0.91 13.40 -22.62
N GLU A 114 -0.65 12.17 -23.06
CA GLU A 114 -0.26 11.85 -24.44
C GLU A 114 -1.49 11.58 -25.35
N ALA A 115 -2.63 11.30 -24.74
CA ALA A 115 -3.88 11.03 -25.44
C ALA A 115 -5.09 11.61 -24.70
N VAL A 116 -6.12 11.96 -25.48
CA VAL A 116 -7.44 12.35 -25.01
C VAL A 116 -8.47 11.39 -25.61
N PHE A 117 -9.26 10.76 -24.76
CA PHE A 117 -10.41 9.96 -25.14
C PHE A 117 -11.68 10.75 -24.88
N ALA A 118 -12.62 10.73 -25.81
CA ALA A 118 -13.91 11.41 -25.65
C ALA A 118 -15.08 10.56 -26.17
N ASP A 119 -16.23 10.69 -25.52
CA ASP A 119 -17.50 10.05 -25.91
C ASP A 119 -18.35 10.91 -26.88
N CYS A 120 -17.80 12.00 -27.41
CA CYS A 120 -18.50 12.91 -28.32
C CYS A 120 -17.83 13.02 -29.69
N SER A 121 -18.58 13.50 -30.69
CA SER A 121 -18.09 13.63 -32.06
C SER A 121 -16.85 14.54 -32.16
N PRO A 122 -15.85 14.18 -32.98
CA PRO A 122 -14.65 14.98 -33.13
C PRO A 122 -15.00 16.31 -33.79
N SER A 123 -14.61 17.41 -33.16
CA SER A 123 -14.75 18.75 -33.72
C SER A 123 -13.50 19.58 -33.41
N PRO A 124 -13.14 20.58 -34.24
CA PRO A 124 -12.09 21.53 -33.90
C PRO A 124 -12.31 22.21 -32.55
N GLY A 125 -13.58 22.41 -32.16
CA GLY A 125 -13.96 22.93 -30.84
C GLY A 125 -13.51 22.03 -29.69
N LEU A 126 -13.53 20.70 -29.84
CA LEU A 126 -13.12 19.77 -28.79
C LEU A 126 -11.62 19.81 -28.60
N TYR A 127 -10.88 19.84 -29.71
CA TYR A 127 -9.42 19.91 -29.69
C TYR A 127 -8.94 21.22 -29.04
N ASN A 128 -9.54 22.35 -29.42
CA ASN A 128 -9.24 23.65 -28.82
C ASN A 128 -9.66 23.72 -27.35
N TYR A 129 -10.85 23.21 -27.01
CA TYR A 129 -11.30 23.10 -25.63
C TYR A 129 -10.26 22.40 -24.75
N CYS A 130 -9.76 21.24 -25.20
CA CYS A 130 -8.74 20.50 -24.47
C CYS A 130 -7.49 21.36 -24.22
N ARG A 131 -6.97 22.02 -25.27
CA ARG A 131 -5.78 22.87 -25.15
C ARG A 131 -5.98 24.08 -24.25
N ASP A 132 -7.18 24.66 -24.27
CA ASP A 132 -7.49 25.87 -23.48
C ASP A 132 -7.72 25.53 -22.00
N HIS A 133 -8.17 24.32 -21.69
CA HIS A 133 -8.60 23.93 -20.34
C HIS A 133 -7.61 23.01 -19.61
N PHE A 134 -6.63 22.40 -20.29
CA PHE A 134 -5.65 21.51 -19.66
C PHE A 134 -4.23 21.89 -20.09
N HIS A 135 -3.39 22.24 -19.11
CA HIS A 135 -2.06 22.78 -19.38
C HIS A 135 -1.05 21.69 -19.77
N GLU A 136 -1.10 20.52 -19.13
CA GLU A 136 -0.18 19.39 -19.36
C GLU A 136 -0.70 18.40 -20.40
N LEU A 137 -1.22 18.92 -21.53
CA LEU A 137 -1.43 18.11 -22.73
C LEU A 137 -0.18 18.14 -23.61
N ASP A 138 0.22 16.99 -24.13
CA ASP A 138 1.28 16.92 -25.13
C ASP A 138 0.92 17.77 -26.35
N GLN A 139 1.87 18.49 -26.94
CA GLN A 139 1.61 19.36 -28.10
C GLN A 139 1.00 18.58 -29.29
N ASN A 140 1.31 17.29 -29.39
CA ASN A 140 0.84 16.38 -30.42
C ASN A 140 -0.03 15.25 -29.82
N PHE A 141 -0.79 15.54 -28.76
CA PHE A 141 -1.65 14.55 -28.13
C PHE A 141 -2.60 13.89 -29.15
N GLU A 142 -2.83 12.59 -28.97
CA GLU A 142 -3.71 11.81 -29.84
C GLU A 142 -5.16 11.91 -29.34
N LEU A 143 -6.08 12.42 -30.18
CA LEU A 143 -7.50 12.46 -29.87
C LEU A 143 -8.19 11.20 -30.40
N ARG A 144 -8.81 10.42 -29.51
CA ARG A 144 -9.58 9.20 -29.84
C ARG A 144 -11.02 9.33 -29.43
N ILE A 145 -11.91 9.05 -30.37
CA ILE A 145 -13.35 9.07 -30.14
C ILE A 145 -13.83 7.65 -29.87
N ILE A 146 -14.65 7.50 -28.84
CA ILE A 146 -15.29 6.24 -28.49
C ILE A 146 -16.58 6.17 -29.30
N ASP A 147 -16.60 5.36 -30.36
CA ASP A 147 -17.77 5.24 -31.26
C ASP A 147 -18.90 4.49 -30.56
N GLU A 148 -20.05 5.16 -30.44
CA GLU A 148 -21.24 4.66 -29.76
C GLU A 148 -21.94 3.55 -30.54
N LYS A 149 -21.72 3.44 -31.86
CA LYS A 149 -22.42 2.48 -32.72
C LYS A 149 -21.87 1.05 -32.63
N GLU A 150 -20.70 0.86 -32.02
CA GLU A 150 -20.07 -0.46 -31.83
C GLU A 150 -20.46 -1.12 -30.50
N ALA A 151 -21.21 -0.42 -29.63
CA ALA A 151 -21.82 -1.03 -28.44
C ALA A 151 -22.98 -1.94 -28.87
N THR A 152 -22.66 -3.16 -29.30
CA THR A 152 -23.67 -4.22 -29.47
C THR A 152 -24.37 -4.44 -28.13
N GLU A 153 -25.70 -4.57 -28.15
CA GLU A 153 -26.57 -4.88 -26.98
C GLU A 153 -26.22 -6.21 -26.26
N ASP A 154 -25.15 -6.91 -26.67
CA ASP A 154 -24.91 -8.33 -26.36
C ASP A 154 -23.50 -8.64 -25.84
N GLN A 155 -22.83 -7.70 -25.16
CA GLN A 155 -21.68 -8.04 -24.30
C GLN A 155 -22.11 -7.98 -22.84
N SER A 156 -22.69 -9.12 -22.43
CA SER A 156 -22.94 -9.55 -21.05
C SER A 156 -23.16 -8.40 -20.07
N ALA A 157 -24.42 -8.15 -19.78
CA ALA A 157 -24.83 -7.68 -18.48
C ALA A 157 -24.16 -8.55 -17.39
N ASP A 158 -22.96 -8.16 -16.97
CA ASP A 158 -22.67 -8.14 -15.56
C ASP A 158 -23.77 -7.25 -15.01
N LYS A 159 -24.82 -7.90 -14.51
CA LYS A 159 -25.88 -7.29 -13.74
C LYS A 159 -25.13 -6.47 -12.71
N PHE A 160 -24.96 -5.16 -13.00
CA PHE A 160 -24.68 -4.20 -11.96
C PHE A 160 -25.72 -4.57 -10.93
N PRO A 161 -25.32 -5.00 -9.73
CA PRO A 161 -26.31 -5.18 -8.70
C PRO A 161 -27.13 -3.90 -8.74
N THR A 162 -28.42 -4.07 -8.97
CA THR A 162 -29.44 -3.13 -8.52
C THR A 162 -29.27 -3.06 -7.01
N PHE A 163 -28.13 -2.56 -6.53
CA PHE A 163 -28.06 -1.87 -5.26
C PHE A 163 -28.88 -0.64 -5.54
N ASP A 164 -30.17 -0.87 -5.29
CA ASP A 164 -31.23 0.06 -5.06
C ASP A 164 -31.05 1.39 -5.79
N ASN A 165 -31.95 1.62 -6.76
CA ASN A 165 -32.37 2.99 -7.02
C ASN A 165 -32.64 3.72 -5.67
N ASP A 166 -33.03 3.01 -4.60
CA ASP A 166 -33.18 3.54 -3.24
C ASP A 166 -31.90 3.99 -2.52
N LEU A 167 -30.70 3.46 -2.84
CA LEU A 167 -29.44 3.90 -2.22
C LEU A 167 -29.00 5.29 -2.69
N PHE A 168 -29.43 5.65 -3.91
CA PHE A 168 -29.24 6.98 -4.49
C PHE A 168 -30.56 7.80 -4.54
N ASN A 169 -31.74 7.21 -4.27
CA ASN A 169 -33.02 7.93 -4.06
C ASN A 169 -33.16 8.50 -2.64
N THR A 170 -32.12 8.49 -1.80
CA THR A 170 -32.18 9.27 -0.56
C THR A 170 -32.31 10.75 -0.93
N ARG A 171 -33.56 11.24 -0.87
CA ARG A 171 -34.05 12.60 -1.15
C ARG A 171 -33.42 13.73 -0.29
N SER A 172 -32.21 13.53 0.24
CA SER A 172 -31.51 14.52 1.05
C SER A 172 -30.26 14.99 0.32
N THR A 173 -30.48 15.95 -0.57
CA THR A 173 -29.52 16.91 -1.13
C THR A 173 -29.02 17.88 -0.05
N SER A 174 -28.73 17.38 1.15
CA SER A 174 -28.14 18.22 2.19
C SER A 174 -26.67 18.36 1.85
N GLN A 175 -26.39 19.34 0.99
CA GLN A 175 -25.06 19.89 0.74
C GLN A 175 -24.54 20.45 2.06
N TYR A 176 -23.31 20.09 2.39
CA TYR A 176 -22.68 20.52 3.63
C TYR A 176 -21.63 21.57 3.29
N ASN A 177 -21.45 22.56 4.16
CA ASN A 177 -20.30 23.46 3.98
C ASN A 177 -19.04 22.75 4.45
N ARG A 178 -19.12 22.07 5.60
CA ARG A 178 -17.99 21.49 6.30
C ARG A 178 -18.25 20.03 6.67
N GLY A 179 -17.41 19.13 6.17
CA GLY A 179 -17.47 17.70 6.46
C GLY A 179 -16.24 17.18 7.19
N VAL A 180 -16.39 16.05 7.86
CA VAL A 180 -15.28 15.29 8.46
C VAL A 180 -15.30 13.84 8.01
N LEU A 181 -14.13 13.27 7.79
CA LEU A 181 -13.95 11.86 7.50
C LEU A 181 -12.66 11.35 8.14
N GLY A 182 -12.57 10.04 8.33
CA GLY A 182 -11.43 9.40 8.96
C GLY A 182 -11.05 8.10 8.28
N GLY A 183 -9.76 7.77 8.30
CA GLY A 183 -9.25 6.58 7.65
C GLY A 183 -7.76 6.36 7.84
N THR A 184 -7.27 5.18 7.46
CA THR A 184 -5.83 4.91 7.49
C THR A 184 -5.11 5.60 6.33
N PHE A 185 -5.74 5.75 5.15
CA PHE A 185 -5.15 6.45 3.99
C PHE A 185 -3.73 6.00 3.62
N ASP A 186 -3.38 4.75 3.94
CA ASP A 186 -2.11 4.13 3.52
C ASP A 186 -2.24 3.71 2.07
N ARG A 187 -1.36 4.25 1.21
CA ARG A 187 -1.31 4.05 -0.25
C ARG A 187 -2.69 4.17 -0.90
N LEU A 188 -3.10 5.40 -1.23
CA LEU A 188 -4.44 5.72 -1.74
C LEU A 188 -4.89 4.79 -2.88
N HIS A 189 -5.88 3.96 -2.58
CA HIS A 189 -6.51 3.02 -3.52
C HIS A 189 -7.93 3.47 -3.86
N ASN A 190 -8.59 2.80 -4.81
CA ASN A 190 -9.91 3.21 -5.33
C ASN A 190 -10.98 3.39 -4.24
N GLY A 191 -10.92 2.62 -3.15
CA GLY A 191 -11.79 2.82 -1.97
C GLY A 191 -11.55 4.15 -1.25
N HIS A 192 -10.29 4.55 -1.01
CA HIS A 192 -9.97 5.88 -0.47
C HIS A 192 -10.29 6.98 -1.46
N LYS A 193 -9.97 6.77 -2.74
CA LYS A 193 -10.25 7.75 -3.80
C LYS A 193 -11.75 8.01 -3.91
N LEU A 194 -12.59 6.96 -3.90
CA LEU A 194 -14.04 7.11 -3.84
C LEU A 194 -14.48 7.90 -2.60
N LEU A 195 -14.04 7.52 -1.40
CA LEU A 195 -14.39 8.22 -0.16
C LEU A 195 -14.02 9.71 -0.20
N LEU A 196 -12.81 10.03 -0.66
CA LEU A 196 -12.30 11.40 -0.78
C LEU A 196 -13.02 12.18 -1.88
N THR A 197 -13.23 11.59 -3.06
CA THR A 197 -13.94 12.24 -4.18
C THR A 197 -15.41 12.50 -3.85
N GLU A 198 -16.10 11.56 -3.19
CA GLU A 198 -17.46 11.76 -2.71
C GLU A 198 -17.54 12.84 -1.61
N SER A 199 -16.60 12.83 -0.67
CA SER A 199 -16.52 13.88 0.36
C SER A 199 -16.28 15.26 -0.26
N ALA A 200 -15.41 15.30 -1.27
CA ALA A 200 -15.13 16.49 -2.05
C ALA A 200 -16.29 16.88 -2.98
N LEU A 201 -17.30 16.05 -3.20
CA LEU A 201 -18.53 16.42 -3.93
C LEU A 201 -19.59 17.00 -2.98
N LEU A 202 -19.68 16.42 -1.77
CA LEU A 202 -20.69 16.74 -0.76
C LEU A 202 -20.43 18.02 0.04
N CYS A 203 -19.15 18.44 0.15
CA CYS A 203 -18.74 19.58 0.95
C CYS A 203 -18.27 20.75 0.08
N ASP A 204 -18.71 21.98 0.31
CA ASP A 204 -18.31 23.12 -0.54
C ASP A 204 -17.15 23.96 0.00
N GLU A 205 -17.00 24.04 1.31
CA GLU A 205 -16.04 24.95 1.93
C GLU A 205 -14.82 24.18 2.43
N LYS A 206 -15.05 23.14 3.24
CA LYS A 206 -13.98 22.46 3.96
C LYS A 206 -14.26 20.97 4.16
N ILE A 207 -13.21 20.17 4.05
CA ILE A 207 -13.18 18.82 4.62
C ILE A 207 -12.05 18.70 5.64
N VAL A 208 -12.35 18.04 6.75
CA VAL A 208 -11.37 17.62 7.76
C VAL A 208 -11.12 16.13 7.59
N VAL A 209 -9.86 15.73 7.41
CA VAL A 209 -9.47 14.35 7.20
C VAL A 209 -8.61 13.87 8.36
N GLY A 210 -9.19 13.05 9.22
CA GLY A 210 -8.48 12.36 10.28
C GLY A 210 -7.68 11.18 9.75
N VAL A 211 -6.35 11.27 9.77
CA VAL A 211 -5.45 10.24 9.28
C VAL A 211 -4.95 9.39 10.46
N THR A 212 -5.33 8.12 10.49
CA THR A 212 -5.03 7.24 11.63
C THR A 212 -3.54 7.17 11.93
N ASP A 213 -3.14 7.30 13.19
CA ASP A 213 -1.75 7.17 13.65
C ASP A 213 -1.63 6.49 15.02
N GLY A 214 -0.40 6.36 15.52
CA GLY A 214 -0.10 5.99 16.91
C GLY A 214 -0.78 4.69 17.35
N VAL A 215 -1.52 4.78 18.45
CA VAL A 215 -2.20 3.60 19.03
C VAL A 215 -3.21 2.99 18.06
N MET A 216 -3.91 3.76 17.24
CA MET A 216 -4.89 3.21 16.27
C MET A 216 -4.25 2.45 15.09
N ILE A 217 -2.93 2.57 14.90
CA ILE A 217 -2.15 1.72 13.99
C ILE A 217 -1.65 0.46 14.71
N GLN A 218 -1.02 0.64 15.87
CA GLN A 218 -0.30 -0.41 16.59
C GLN A 218 -1.22 -1.36 17.37
N ASN A 219 -2.36 -0.83 17.78
CA ASN A 219 -3.27 -1.41 18.72
C ASN A 219 -4.67 -1.11 18.23
N LYS A 220 -5.35 -2.14 17.73
CA LYS A 220 -6.80 -2.12 17.82
C LYS A 220 -7.18 -2.35 19.30
N ILE A 221 -6.90 -1.37 20.16
CA ILE A 221 -7.41 -1.33 21.52
C ILE A 221 -8.92 -1.23 21.36
N THR A 222 -9.58 -2.37 21.55
CA THR A 222 -10.72 -2.58 22.44
C THR A 222 -11.64 -1.38 22.73
N TYR A 223 -12.07 -0.65 21.71
CA TYR A 223 -13.27 0.21 21.80
C TYR A 223 -14.45 -0.37 21.03
N LEU A 224 -14.23 -1.39 20.18
CA LEU A 224 -15.29 -2.15 19.53
C LEU A 224 -15.07 -3.67 19.72
N PRO A 225 -16.01 -4.40 20.36
CA PRO A 225 -15.99 -5.86 20.41
C PRO A 225 -16.13 -6.53 19.03
N CYS A 226 -16.46 -5.76 17.98
CA CYS A 226 -16.98 -6.28 16.73
C CYS A 226 -15.97 -6.31 15.57
N ILE A 227 -14.72 -5.87 15.75
CA ILE A 227 -13.75 -5.87 14.64
C ILE A 227 -12.43 -6.51 15.09
N THR A 228 -12.33 -7.82 14.93
CA THR A 228 -11.28 -8.72 15.46
C THR A 228 -9.94 -8.74 14.73
N SER A 229 -9.73 -7.91 13.71
CA SER A 229 -8.50 -7.92 12.92
C SER A 229 -7.47 -6.89 13.41
N THR A 230 -6.42 -7.37 14.10
CA THR A 230 -5.13 -6.67 14.24
C THR A 230 -4.68 -6.21 12.84
N LYS A 231 -4.24 -4.96 12.67
CA LYS A 231 -3.66 -4.47 11.41
C LYS A 231 -2.30 -5.14 11.19
N VAL A 232 -2.29 -6.37 10.71
CA VAL A 232 -1.07 -7.10 10.33
C VAL A 232 -0.29 -6.23 9.34
N LEU A 233 1.05 -6.22 9.43
CA LEU A 233 1.96 -5.39 8.63
C LEU A 233 1.86 -3.88 8.91
N SER A 234 1.44 -3.47 10.13
CA SER A 234 1.41 -2.04 10.52
C SER A 234 2.76 -1.35 10.35
N GLU A 235 3.85 -2.10 10.46
CA GLU A 235 5.21 -1.66 10.20
C GLU A 235 5.49 -1.23 8.74
N VAL A 236 4.63 -1.60 7.80
CA VAL A 236 4.75 -1.26 6.35
C VAL A 236 3.91 -0.03 5.98
N ILE A 237 3.13 0.50 6.92
CA ILE A 237 2.32 1.70 6.69
C ILE A 237 3.23 2.90 6.46
N GLU A 238 2.90 3.73 5.48
CA GLU A 238 3.63 4.98 5.22
C GLU A 238 3.57 5.92 6.43
N PRO A 239 4.63 6.72 6.70
CA PRO A 239 4.60 7.74 7.73
C PRO A 239 3.35 8.62 7.65
N VAL A 240 2.80 9.03 8.81
CA VAL A 240 1.55 9.81 8.84
C VAL A 240 1.64 11.10 8.02
N ASN A 241 2.79 11.77 8.04
CA ASN A 241 3.03 12.98 7.27
C ASN A 241 2.93 12.74 5.77
N ASP A 242 3.49 11.63 5.28
CA ASP A 242 3.43 11.26 3.86
C ASP A 242 2.00 10.93 3.46
N ARG A 243 1.27 10.20 4.30
CA ARG A 243 -0.16 9.89 4.06
C ARG A 243 -1.03 11.14 4.04
N MET A 244 -0.84 12.06 4.99
CA MET A 244 -1.54 13.35 5.02
C MET A 244 -1.23 14.20 3.79
N SER A 245 0.05 14.24 3.38
CA SER A 245 0.47 14.92 2.16
C SER A 245 -0.20 14.32 0.92
N ASN A 246 -0.20 12.99 0.81
CA ASN A 246 -0.86 12.27 -0.29
C ASN A 246 -2.38 12.54 -0.35
N VAL A 247 -3.06 12.56 0.80
CA VAL A 247 -4.49 12.94 0.89
C VAL A 247 -4.68 14.37 0.40
N HIS A 248 -3.88 15.31 0.91
CA HIS A 248 -3.99 16.72 0.53
C HIS A 248 -3.76 16.91 -0.97
N SER A 249 -2.67 16.36 -1.51
CA SER A 249 -2.35 16.43 -2.94
C SER A 249 -3.42 15.78 -3.82
N PHE A 250 -4.04 14.68 -3.37
CA PHE A 250 -5.13 14.05 -4.11
C PHE A 250 -6.39 14.93 -4.13
N VAL A 251 -6.77 15.51 -2.98
CA VAL A 251 -7.97 16.36 -2.93
C VAL A 251 -7.75 17.67 -3.69
N ASP A 252 -6.59 18.28 -3.55
CA ASP A 252 -6.17 19.48 -4.31
C ASP A 252 -6.19 19.20 -5.82
N LEU A 253 -5.75 18.02 -6.25
CA LEU A 253 -5.86 17.59 -7.65
C LEU A 253 -7.31 17.49 -8.13
N ILE A 254 -8.22 16.91 -7.36
CA ILE A 254 -9.60 16.68 -7.84
C ILE A 254 -10.50 17.91 -7.68
N ARG A 255 -10.29 18.73 -6.64
CA ARG A 255 -11.09 19.93 -6.33
C ARG A 255 -10.22 20.99 -5.60
N PRO A 256 -9.42 21.78 -6.34
CA PRO A 256 -8.51 22.77 -5.75
C PRO A 256 -9.20 23.90 -4.94
N SER A 257 -10.48 24.13 -5.20
CA SER A 257 -11.35 25.09 -4.50
C SER A 257 -11.67 24.69 -3.07
N LEU A 258 -11.61 23.40 -2.74
CA LEU A 258 -12.02 22.87 -1.46
C LEU A 258 -10.89 22.98 -0.44
N TYR A 259 -11.13 23.60 0.71
CA TYR A 259 -10.13 23.64 1.77
C TYR A 259 -10.02 22.28 2.46
N VAL A 260 -8.79 21.77 2.58
CA VAL A 260 -8.51 20.45 3.16
C VAL A 260 -7.66 20.62 4.40
N HIS A 261 -8.14 20.07 5.52
CA HIS A 261 -7.38 20.03 6.76
C HIS A 261 -7.13 18.56 7.15
N CYS A 262 -5.88 18.11 7.04
CA CYS A 262 -5.46 16.79 7.49
C CYS A 262 -4.89 16.87 8.90
N GLU A 263 -5.28 15.93 9.76
CA GLU A 263 -4.77 15.83 11.14
C GLU A 263 -4.52 14.37 11.52
N PRO A 264 -3.41 14.04 12.20
CA PRO A 264 -3.21 12.70 12.75
C PRO A 264 -4.24 12.40 13.85
N ILE A 265 -4.84 11.22 13.83
CA ILE A 265 -5.80 10.79 14.87
C ILE A 265 -5.30 9.53 15.59
N GLU A 266 -5.30 9.60 16.92
CA GLU A 266 -4.96 8.47 17.81
C GLU A 266 -6.19 7.93 18.56
N ASP A 267 -7.36 8.51 18.35
CA ASP A 267 -8.65 8.04 18.83
C ASP A 267 -9.73 8.11 17.72
N PRO A 268 -10.82 7.35 17.82
CA PRO A 268 -11.84 7.30 16.77
C PRO A 268 -12.58 8.62 16.51
N CYS A 269 -12.62 9.53 17.48
CA CYS A 269 -13.33 10.79 17.35
C CYS A 269 -12.45 11.90 16.76
N GLY A 270 -11.19 11.98 17.19
CA GLY A 270 -10.23 12.97 16.72
C GLY A 270 -10.80 14.41 16.75
N PRO A 271 -10.55 15.23 15.73
CA PRO A 271 -11.01 16.63 15.73
C PRO A 271 -12.53 16.80 15.70
N SER A 272 -13.27 15.76 15.32
CA SER A 272 -14.73 15.84 15.28
C SER A 272 -15.37 15.96 16.67
N ALA A 273 -14.66 15.63 17.75
CA ALA A 273 -15.15 15.80 19.12
C ALA A 273 -15.07 17.24 19.63
N THR A 274 -14.30 18.11 18.98
CA THR A 274 -13.99 19.48 19.45
C THR A 274 -14.38 20.55 18.43
N MET A 275 -14.42 20.23 17.14
CA MET A 275 -14.78 21.17 16.07
C MET A 275 -16.30 21.37 15.95
N ALA A 276 -16.79 22.51 16.44
CA ALA A 276 -18.21 22.86 16.46
C ALA A 276 -18.78 23.21 15.07
N ASP A 277 -17.95 23.66 14.13
CA ASP A 277 -18.32 24.18 12.81
C ASP A 277 -18.61 23.09 11.76
N LEU A 278 -18.41 21.81 12.10
CA LEU A 278 -18.69 20.67 11.21
C LEU A 278 -20.20 20.41 11.07
N ASN A 279 -20.63 20.02 9.86
CA ASN A 279 -22.04 19.77 9.53
C ASN A 279 -22.34 18.28 9.28
N CYS A 280 -21.39 17.54 8.73
CA CYS A 280 -21.56 16.12 8.42
C CYS A 280 -20.31 15.30 8.72
N ILE A 281 -20.52 13.99 8.87
CA ILE A 281 -19.48 12.98 8.94
C ILE A 281 -19.69 11.99 7.78
N ILE A 282 -18.66 11.81 6.97
CA ILE A 282 -18.67 10.92 5.82
C ILE A 282 -17.91 9.63 6.17
N VAL A 283 -18.58 8.50 6.03
CA VAL A 283 -18.09 7.17 6.41
C VAL A 283 -18.39 6.15 5.32
N THR A 284 -17.72 5.00 5.38
CA THR A 284 -18.11 3.83 4.60
C THR A 284 -19.07 2.96 5.42
N ASP A 285 -19.71 1.97 4.79
CA ASP A 285 -20.58 1.01 5.49
C ASP A 285 -19.92 0.40 6.74
N GLU A 286 -18.62 0.11 6.68
CA GLU A 286 -17.86 -0.48 7.79
C GLU A 286 -17.72 0.45 8.99
N THR A 287 -17.57 1.75 8.74
CA THR A 287 -17.28 2.74 9.78
C THR A 287 -18.53 3.51 10.24
N GLN A 288 -19.72 3.12 9.79
CA GLN A 288 -20.99 3.71 10.19
C GLN A 288 -21.20 3.72 11.71
N GLN A 289 -20.85 2.62 12.40
CA GLN A 289 -20.91 2.54 13.86
C GLN A 289 -19.99 3.57 14.54
N GLY A 290 -18.83 3.87 13.92
CA GLY A 290 -17.92 4.91 14.38
C GLY A 290 -18.56 6.30 14.32
N ALA A 291 -19.32 6.60 13.27
CA ALA A 291 -20.04 7.88 13.15
C ALA A 291 -21.08 8.08 14.27
N LEU A 292 -21.79 7.02 14.64
CA LEU A 292 -22.75 7.07 15.74
C LEU A 292 -22.05 7.35 17.08
N GLN A 293 -20.88 6.74 17.30
CA GLN A 293 -20.07 6.99 18.48
C GLN A 293 -19.53 8.43 18.52
N VAL A 294 -19.07 8.97 17.39
CA VAL A 294 -18.69 10.39 17.27
C VAL A 294 -19.85 11.30 17.67
N ASN A 295 -21.07 11.03 17.18
CA ASN A 295 -22.24 11.82 17.54
C ASN A 295 -22.61 11.72 19.03
N LYS A 296 -22.38 10.57 19.66
CA LYS A 296 -22.55 10.40 21.10
C LYS A 296 -21.53 11.24 21.88
N GLU A 297 -20.27 11.21 21.48
CA GLU A 297 -19.19 12.01 22.08
C GLU A 297 -19.47 13.52 21.92
N ARG A 298 -19.87 13.94 20.72
CA ARG A 298 -20.24 15.34 20.44
C ARG A 298 -21.37 15.83 21.33
N GLN A 299 -22.41 15.03 21.54
CA GLN A 299 -23.50 15.37 22.47
C GLN A 299 -23.00 15.53 23.91
N GLN A 300 -22.10 14.65 24.36
CA GLN A 300 -21.50 14.74 25.69
C GLN A 300 -20.66 16.02 25.86
N ASN A 301 -20.03 16.48 24.77
CA ASN A 301 -19.27 17.73 24.72
C ASN A 301 -20.13 18.97 24.42
N GLY A 302 -21.46 18.84 24.37
CA GLY A 302 -22.38 19.97 24.10
C GLY A 302 -22.37 20.47 22.66
N LEU A 303 -21.89 19.66 21.71
CA LEU A 303 -21.85 19.97 20.28
C LEU A 303 -23.07 19.40 19.54
N SER A 304 -23.43 20.03 18.41
CA SER A 304 -24.46 19.54 17.50
C SER A 304 -24.06 18.18 16.90
N GLN A 305 -25.04 17.30 16.68
CA GLN A 305 -24.78 16.07 15.94
C GLN A 305 -24.47 16.36 14.46
N LEU A 306 -23.57 15.56 13.90
CA LEU A 306 -23.23 15.56 12.50
C LEU A 306 -24.24 14.70 11.73
N ALA A 307 -24.66 15.18 10.57
CA ALA A 307 -25.38 14.34 9.64
C ALA A 307 -24.47 13.22 9.14
N VAL A 308 -24.90 11.97 9.28
CA VAL A 308 -24.10 10.80 8.91
C VAL A 308 -24.35 10.46 7.45
N HIS A 309 -23.29 10.47 6.65
CA HIS A 309 -23.35 10.13 5.24
C HIS A 309 -22.53 8.86 4.95
N VAL A 310 -23.21 7.81 4.48
CA VAL A 310 -22.60 6.50 4.26
C VAL A 310 -22.35 6.29 2.78
N ILE A 311 -21.11 5.94 2.43
CA ILE A 311 -20.67 5.63 1.08
C ILE A 311 -20.51 4.10 0.95
N PRO A 312 -21.01 3.50 -0.14
CA PRO A 312 -20.90 2.07 -0.35
C PRO A 312 -19.44 1.63 -0.49
N MET A 313 -19.11 0.46 0.06
CA MET A 313 -17.78 -0.11 -0.16
C MET A 313 -17.55 -0.55 -1.61
N VAL A 314 -16.30 -0.44 -2.04
CA VAL A 314 -15.84 -1.01 -3.31
C VAL A 314 -15.32 -2.42 -3.05
N PRO A 315 -15.91 -3.46 -3.67
CA PRO A 315 -15.46 -4.84 -3.47
C PRO A 315 -14.02 -5.02 -3.98
N ALA A 316 -13.25 -5.92 -3.35
CA ALA A 316 -12.04 -6.43 -3.97
C ALA A 316 -12.38 -7.47 -5.03
N ASP A 317 -11.44 -7.67 -5.94
CA ASP A 317 -11.53 -8.65 -7.00
C ASP A 317 -11.69 -10.09 -6.45
N ASN A 318 -12.57 -10.89 -7.06
CA ASN A 318 -12.94 -12.24 -6.61
C ASN A 318 -11.80 -13.27 -6.68
N ASN A 319 -10.63 -12.89 -7.20
CA ASN A 319 -9.44 -13.75 -7.29
C ASN A 319 -8.62 -13.82 -6.00
N ASN A 320 -9.00 -13.08 -4.95
CA ASN A 320 -8.36 -13.18 -3.65
C ASN A 320 -8.76 -14.50 -2.96
N GLN A 321 -7.88 -15.51 -3.04
CA GLN A 321 -8.02 -16.82 -2.36
C GLN A 321 -8.08 -16.74 -0.82
N ASP A 322 -7.93 -15.54 -0.23
CA ASP A 322 -7.88 -15.30 1.20
C ASP A 322 -9.25 -15.00 1.85
N GLY A 323 -10.35 -15.02 1.06
CA GLY A 323 -11.71 -14.78 1.57
C GLY A 323 -12.00 -13.34 2.01
N ASP A 324 -11.05 -12.43 1.83
CA ASP A 324 -11.19 -11.01 2.11
C ASP A 324 -11.66 -10.30 0.82
N ASN A 325 -12.98 -10.26 0.61
CA ASN A 325 -13.63 -9.64 -0.57
C ASN A 325 -13.56 -8.10 -0.57
N LYS A 326 -12.61 -7.50 0.15
CA LYS A 326 -12.54 -6.07 0.43
C LYS A 326 -11.25 -5.43 -0.07
N LEU A 327 -11.38 -4.31 -0.79
CA LEU A 327 -10.26 -3.43 -1.11
C LEU A 327 -9.94 -2.55 0.09
N SER A 328 -8.83 -2.82 0.77
CA SER A 328 -8.39 -2.08 1.97
C SER A 328 -6.88 -1.86 2.00
N SER A 329 -6.39 -0.87 2.75
CA SER A 329 -4.95 -0.70 3.02
C SER A 329 -4.28 -1.96 3.56
N THR A 330 -4.99 -2.81 4.30
CA THR A 330 -4.44 -4.07 4.78
C THR A 330 -4.25 -5.06 3.64
N SER A 331 -5.22 -5.16 2.74
CA SER A 331 -5.16 -6.03 1.55
C SER A 331 -4.00 -5.63 0.63
N LEU A 332 -3.76 -4.32 0.45
CA LEU A 332 -2.62 -3.82 -0.35
C LEU A 332 -1.28 -4.19 0.26
N ARG A 333 -1.11 -4.01 1.57
CA ARG A 333 0.12 -4.41 2.26
C ARG A 333 0.37 -5.92 2.16
N ARG A 334 -0.68 -6.75 2.12
CA ARG A 334 -0.52 -8.19 1.85
C ARG A 334 -0.02 -8.47 0.43
N GLN A 335 -0.48 -7.72 -0.57
CA GLN A 335 -0.02 -7.87 -1.96
C GLN A 335 1.46 -7.49 -2.14
N MET A 336 2.02 -6.70 -1.22
CA MET A 336 3.45 -6.38 -1.18
C MET A 336 4.31 -7.54 -0.67
N LEU A 337 3.73 -8.56 -0.05
CA LEU A 337 4.47 -9.73 0.38
C LEU A 337 4.93 -10.53 -0.85
N SER A 338 6.06 -11.22 -0.73
CA SER A 338 6.65 -12.12 -1.73
C SER A 338 7.07 -11.49 -3.07
N ILE A 339 6.76 -10.22 -3.34
CA ILE A 339 7.23 -9.51 -4.53
C ILE A 339 8.53 -8.75 -4.26
N LEU A 340 9.21 -8.36 -5.34
CA LEU A 340 10.39 -7.49 -5.27
C LEU A 340 9.96 -6.04 -5.02
N LEU A 341 10.22 -5.53 -3.83
CA LEU A 341 9.86 -4.18 -3.39
C LEU A 341 10.82 -3.11 -3.91
N LYS A 342 12.09 -3.47 -4.07
CA LYS A 342 13.16 -2.59 -4.54
C LYS A 342 14.21 -3.38 -5.31
N PRO A 343 14.94 -2.73 -6.23
CA PRO A 343 15.98 -3.40 -7.02
C PRO A 343 17.01 -4.15 -6.15
N PRO A 344 17.57 -5.26 -6.63
CA PRO A 344 18.64 -5.97 -5.93
C PRO A 344 19.81 -5.04 -5.61
N LEU A 345 20.48 -5.28 -4.47
CA LEU A 345 21.69 -4.56 -4.08
C LEU A 345 22.85 -4.81 -5.04
N LYS A 346 22.87 -6.00 -5.65
CA LYS A 346 23.83 -6.42 -6.68
C LYS A 346 23.12 -7.22 -7.76
N SER A 347 23.48 -6.97 -9.02
CA SER A 347 22.97 -7.73 -10.17
C SER A 347 23.34 -9.21 -10.11
N ALA A 348 22.57 -10.04 -10.81
CA ALA A 348 22.96 -11.42 -11.04
C ALA A 348 24.23 -11.47 -11.90
N GLU A 349 25.14 -12.39 -11.59
CA GLU A 349 26.35 -12.65 -12.38
C GLU A 349 26.40 -14.15 -12.71
N SER A 350 26.82 -14.50 -13.93
CA SER A 350 26.91 -15.91 -14.35
C SER A 350 27.99 -16.70 -13.58
N ASN A 351 29.07 -16.02 -13.18
CA ASN A 351 30.25 -16.62 -12.55
C ASN A 351 30.19 -16.65 -11.01
N ARG A 352 29.04 -16.33 -10.41
CA ARG A 352 28.85 -16.33 -8.96
C ARG A 352 27.45 -16.83 -8.58
N PRO A 353 27.25 -17.36 -7.37
CA PRO A 353 25.92 -17.71 -6.91
C PRO A 353 25.13 -16.43 -6.59
N TYR A 354 23.80 -16.51 -6.73
CA TYR A 354 22.90 -15.47 -6.25
C TYR A 354 22.67 -15.65 -4.74
N VAL A 355 23.08 -14.67 -3.94
CA VAL A 355 23.05 -14.76 -2.48
C VAL A 355 21.91 -13.92 -1.92
N ILE A 356 21.04 -14.55 -1.14
CA ILE A 356 19.92 -13.90 -0.44
C ILE A 356 20.21 -13.88 1.05
N GLY A 357 20.25 -12.70 1.65
CA GLY A 357 20.28 -12.55 3.10
C GLY A 357 18.88 -12.71 3.68
N LEU A 358 18.62 -13.83 4.36
CA LEU A 358 17.37 -14.04 5.08
C LEU A 358 17.52 -13.54 6.52
N THR A 359 16.74 -12.52 6.88
CA THR A 359 16.77 -11.90 8.20
C THR A 359 15.37 -11.66 8.76
N GLY A 360 15.29 -11.17 10.01
CA GLY A 360 14.03 -11.05 10.74
C GLY A 360 14.20 -11.26 12.25
N GLY A 361 13.33 -10.60 13.01
CA GLY A 361 13.35 -10.59 14.47
C GLY A 361 13.13 -11.97 15.11
N ILE A 362 13.31 -12.02 16.43
CA ILE A 362 13.03 -13.22 17.22
C ILE A 362 11.57 -13.66 17.04
N GLY A 363 11.34 -14.97 16.91
CA GLY A 363 10.00 -15.54 16.71
C GLY A 363 9.43 -15.40 15.29
N SER A 364 10.10 -14.69 14.36
CA SER A 364 9.53 -14.39 13.03
C SER A 364 9.45 -15.56 12.05
N GLY A 365 9.93 -16.74 12.41
CA GLY A 365 9.80 -17.96 11.59
C GLY A 365 10.81 -18.10 10.46
N LYS A 366 11.95 -17.38 10.48
CA LYS A 366 13.04 -17.51 9.49
C LYS A 366 13.41 -18.95 9.17
N SER A 367 13.62 -19.80 10.19
CA SER A 367 14.03 -21.19 9.98
C SER A 367 12.97 -22.01 9.22
N SER A 368 11.68 -21.64 9.32
CA SER A 368 10.62 -22.25 8.52
C SER A 368 10.73 -21.85 7.05
N ILE A 369 11.03 -20.58 6.77
CA ILE A 369 11.27 -20.06 5.42
C ILE A 369 12.53 -20.71 4.82
N ALA A 370 13.63 -20.73 5.56
CA ALA A 370 14.89 -21.34 5.14
C ALA A 370 14.71 -22.81 4.74
N ARG A 371 14.01 -23.60 5.57
CA ARG A 371 13.71 -25.01 5.28
C ARG A 371 12.87 -25.18 4.01
N ARG A 372 11.93 -24.25 3.73
CA ARG A 372 11.15 -24.29 2.49
C ARG A 372 12.02 -23.94 1.28
N LEU A 373 12.86 -22.92 1.38
CA LEU A 373 13.79 -22.54 0.30
C LEU A 373 14.80 -23.65 -0.01
N GLU A 374 15.28 -24.36 1.02
CA GLU A 374 16.15 -25.52 0.86
C GLU A 374 15.49 -26.62 0.04
N LYS A 375 14.22 -26.95 0.34
CA LYS A 375 13.42 -27.92 -0.44
C LYS A 375 13.19 -27.49 -1.88
N LEU A 376 13.19 -26.18 -2.16
CA LEU A 376 13.06 -25.62 -3.50
C LEU A 376 14.40 -25.58 -4.27
N GLY A 377 15.50 -25.98 -3.63
CA GLY A 377 16.81 -26.15 -4.26
C GLY A 377 17.89 -25.15 -3.82
N ALA A 378 17.57 -24.20 -2.94
CA ALA A 378 18.56 -23.27 -2.40
C ALA A 378 19.53 -23.96 -1.44
N ALA A 379 20.79 -23.53 -1.40
CA ALA A 379 21.69 -23.95 -0.33
C ALA A 379 21.58 -22.98 0.86
N ILE A 380 21.59 -23.50 2.09
CA ILE A 380 21.47 -22.67 3.30
C ILE A 380 22.83 -22.56 4.00
N ILE A 381 23.23 -21.34 4.34
CA ILE A 381 24.35 -21.05 5.24
C ILE A 381 23.78 -20.46 6.52
N ASN A 382 23.92 -21.18 7.64
CA ASN A 382 23.43 -20.75 8.93
C ASN A 382 24.53 -20.01 9.71
N CYS A 383 24.30 -18.74 10.03
CA CYS A 383 25.27 -17.90 10.74
C CYS A 383 25.27 -18.10 12.26
N HIS A 384 24.45 -19.00 12.81
CA HIS A 384 24.31 -19.23 14.25
C HIS A 384 25.33 -20.22 14.87
N GLU A 385 26.26 -20.77 14.08
CA GLU A 385 27.10 -21.92 14.46
C GLU A 385 28.63 -21.67 14.43
N THR A 386 29.12 -20.54 14.94
CA THR A 386 30.54 -20.14 14.78
C THR A 386 31.43 -20.27 16.01
N TYR A 387 31.02 -21.03 17.02
CA TYR A 387 31.81 -21.28 18.23
C TYR A 387 32.61 -22.58 18.18
N LYS A 388 33.12 -22.98 17.01
CA LYS A 388 33.88 -24.23 16.89
C LYS A 388 35.17 -24.12 17.70
N VAL A 389 35.45 -25.17 18.48
CA VAL A 389 36.66 -25.32 19.30
C VAL A 389 37.90 -25.14 18.42
N ASP A 390 38.95 -24.54 18.98
CA ASP A 390 40.26 -24.32 18.37
C ASP A 390 40.33 -23.34 17.18
N THR A 391 39.26 -22.59 16.92
CA THR A 391 39.31 -21.46 15.98
C THR A 391 39.97 -20.22 16.60
N ASP A 392 40.48 -19.31 15.77
CA ASP A 392 41.01 -18.02 16.27
C ASP A 392 39.95 -17.18 16.98
N VAL A 393 38.68 -17.34 16.57
CA VAL A 393 37.51 -16.74 17.22
C VAL A 393 37.35 -17.29 18.63
N TYR A 394 37.41 -18.61 18.79
CA TYR A 394 37.33 -19.28 20.09
C TYR A 394 38.41 -18.78 21.05
N LYS A 395 39.66 -18.67 20.60
CA LYS A 395 40.76 -18.13 21.40
C LYS A 395 40.52 -16.68 21.81
N LYS A 396 40.12 -15.82 20.87
CA LYS A 396 39.82 -14.40 21.15
C LYS A 396 38.68 -14.25 22.17
N ILE A 397 37.63 -15.05 22.05
CA ILE A 397 36.51 -15.03 22.99
C ILE A 397 36.98 -15.39 24.41
N ILE A 398 37.79 -16.45 24.57
CA ILE A 398 38.31 -16.85 25.88
C ILE A 398 39.20 -15.77 26.48
N THR A 399 40.11 -15.20 25.70
CA THR A 399 40.98 -14.10 26.17
C THR A 399 40.17 -12.90 26.66
N THR A 400 39.03 -12.60 26.02
CA THR A 400 38.20 -11.43 26.39
C THR A 400 37.26 -11.72 27.57
N PHE A 401 36.65 -12.90 27.63
CA PHE A 401 35.55 -13.20 28.56
C PHE A 401 35.92 -14.19 29.67
N GLY A 402 37.16 -14.68 29.68
CA GLY A 402 37.72 -15.60 30.66
C GLY A 402 37.49 -17.07 30.32
N GLU A 403 38.17 -17.98 31.03
CA GLU A 403 38.03 -19.44 30.81
C GLU A 403 36.74 -20.02 31.42
N GLU A 404 36.08 -19.28 32.32
CA GLU A 404 34.85 -19.70 32.99
C GLU A 404 33.64 -19.89 32.06
N ILE A 405 33.72 -19.42 30.81
CA ILE A 405 32.70 -19.64 29.78
C ILE A 405 32.93 -20.94 28.99
N VAL A 406 34.01 -21.68 29.28
CA VAL A 406 34.35 -22.92 28.57
C VAL A 406 33.87 -24.11 29.38
N ASN A 407 33.11 -25.00 28.74
CA ASN A 407 32.69 -26.25 29.34
C ASN A 407 33.92 -27.12 29.64
N PRO A 408 34.10 -27.59 30.88
CA PRO A 408 35.29 -28.34 31.28
C PRO A 408 35.38 -29.72 30.62
N THR A 409 34.27 -30.27 30.14
CA THR A 409 34.19 -31.64 29.57
C THR A 409 34.50 -31.70 28.08
N ASP A 410 33.95 -30.77 27.28
CA ASP A 410 34.01 -30.80 25.82
C ASP A 410 34.71 -29.58 25.21
N ARG A 411 35.18 -28.64 26.05
CA ARG A 411 35.80 -27.37 25.66
C ARG A 411 34.91 -26.48 24.79
N SER A 412 33.61 -26.73 24.72
CA SER A 412 32.69 -25.85 24.00
C SER A 412 32.41 -24.58 24.81
N ILE A 413 32.04 -23.48 24.12
CA ILE A 413 31.60 -22.26 24.81
C ILE A 413 30.20 -22.47 25.38
N ASP A 414 30.04 -22.30 26.69
CA ASP A 414 28.74 -22.25 27.35
C ASP A 414 28.04 -20.93 27.00
N ARG A 415 27.11 -21.03 26.04
CA ARG A 415 26.31 -19.91 25.55
C ARG A 415 25.40 -19.30 26.63
N LYS A 416 25.03 -20.05 27.68
CA LYS A 416 24.22 -19.51 28.78
C LYS A 416 25.06 -18.59 29.66
N ILE A 417 26.27 -19.03 30.04
CA ILE A 417 27.19 -18.22 30.84
C ILE A 417 27.65 -17.00 30.05
N LEU A 418 28.10 -17.20 28.80
CA LEU A 418 28.50 -16.09 27.92
C LEU A 418 27.33 -15.12 27.69
N GLY A 419 26.13 -15.64 27.42
CA GLY A 419 24.90 -14.86 27.25
C GLY A 419 24.59 -13.99 28.46
N ASN A 420 24.64 -14.54 29.68
CA ASN A 420 24.41 -13.78 30.90
C ASN A 420 25.40 -12.63 31.09
N LYS A 421 26.67 -12.81 30.70
CA LYS A 421 27.68 -11.73 30.75
C LYS A 421 27.41 -10.65 29.70
N VAL A 422 27.18 -11.03 28.45
CA VAL A 422 27.09 -10.04 27.35
C VAL A 422 25.73 -9.37 27.25
N PHE A 423 24.63 -10.02 27.62
CA PHE A 423 23.29 -9.41 27.57
C PHE A 423 22.99 -8.51 28.77
N GLN A 424 23.88 -8.40 29.75
CA GLN A 424 23.76 -7.44 30.86
C GLN A 424 24.48 -6.11 30.58
N SER A 425 25.40 -6.06 29.62
CA SER A 425 26.19 -4.87 29.29
C SER A 425 26.29 -4.67 27.78
N SER A 426 25.89 -3.49 27.30
CA SER A 426 26.03 -3.10 25.89
C SER A 426 27.48 -3.15 25.42
N ASP A 427 28.43 -2.80 26.30
CA ASP A 427 29.86 -2.77 25.98
C ASP A 427 30.42 -4.19 25.82
N GLU A 428 30.00 -5.12 26.68
CA GLU A 428 30.40 -6.53 26.58
C GLU A 428 29.79 -7.20 25.36
N LEU A 429 28.53 -6.88 25.03
CA LEU A 429 27.91 -7.33 23.78
C LEU A 429 28.71 -6.84 22.57
N LYS A 430 29.10 -5.56 22.56
CA LYS A 430 29.89 -4.98 21.48
C LYS A 430 31.24 -5.68 21.31
N LYS A 431 31.97 -5.94 22.40
CA LYS A 431 33.24 -6.69 22.35
C LYS A 431 33.06 -8.06 21.73
N LEU A 432 32.00 -8.79 22.09
CA LEU A 432 31.72 -10.10 21.52
C LEU A 432 31.43 -9.98 20.01
N THR A 433 30.57 -9.04 19.61
CA THR A 433 30.21 -8.86 18.21
C THR A 433 31.38 -8.41 17.34
N ASP A 434 32.25 -7.55 17.84
CA ASP A 434 33.46 -7.08 17.13
C ASP A 434 34.44 -8.23 16.84
N ILE A 435 34.45 -9.27 17.68
CA ILE A 435 35.26 -10.49 17.47
C ILE A 435 34.55 -11.46 16.52
N VAL A 436 33.27 -11.72 16.78
CA VAL A 436 32.52 -12.82 16.14
C VAL A 436 32.08 -12.47 14.73
N TRP A 437 31.58 -11.25 14.50
CA TRP A 437 30.96 -10.92 13.23
C TRP A 437 31.90 -10.94 12.02
N PRO A 438 33.12 -10.38 12.09
CA PRO A 438 34.06 -10.48 10.97
C PRO A 438 34.42 -11.92 10.61
N ALA A 439 34.54 -12.79 11.61
CA ALA A 439 34.87 -14.18 11.38
C ALA A 439 33.70 -14.98 10.78
N ILE A 440 32.45 -14.72 11.20
CA ILE A 440 31.26 -15.29 10.55
C ILE A 440 31.23 -14.91 9.08
N LEU A 441 31.52 -13.64 8.77
CA LEU A 441 31.50 -13.14 7.40
C LEU A 441 32.54 -13.84 6.53
N ASN A 442 33.77 -14.01 7.02
CA ASN A 442 34.83 -14.73 6.29
C ASN A 442 34.46 -16.19 6.04
N LEU A 443 34.00 -16.91 7.08
CA LEU A 443 33.55 -18.30 6.95
C LEU A 443 32.36 -18.43 5.98
N THR A 444 31.49 -17.44 5.97
CA THR A 444 30.36 -17.37 5.04
C THR A 444 30.86 -17.23 3.60
N GLN A 445 31.83 -16.36 3.33
CA GLN A 445 32.39 -16.17 1.99
C GLN A 445 33.05 -17.45 1.47
N GLU A 446 33.88 -18.10 2.29
CA GLU A 446 34.48 -19.39 1.96
C GLU A 446 33.40 -20.45 1.65
N ARG A 447 32.33 -20.48 2.45
CA ARG A 447 31.24 -21.43 2.26
C ARG A 447 30.41 -21.13 1.00
N ILE A 448 30.20 -19.86 0.66
CA ILE A 448 29.56 -19.43 -0.59
C ILE A 448 30.35 -19.95 -1.78
N GLU A 449 31.67 -19.76 -1.79
CA GLU A 449 32.53 -20.23 -2.88
C GLU A 449 32.52 -21.76 -3.01
N TYR A 450 32.58 -22.47 -1.88
CA TYR A 450 32.49 -23.93 -1.87
C TYR A 450 31.15 -24.42 -2.45
N LEU A 451 30.02 -23.87 -2.00
CA LEU A 451 28.70 -24.28 -2.48
C LEU A 451 28.51 -23.95 -3.97
N PHE A 452 29.09 -22.85 -4.44
CA PHE A 452 29.07 -22.51 -5.85
C PHE A 452 29.82 -23.54 -6.72
N LYS A 453 30.99 -24.01 -6.25
CA LYS A 453 31.74 -25.09 -6.93
C LYS A 453 30.96 -26.41 -6.98
N GLU A 454 30.12 -26.67 -5.98
CA GLU A 454 29.17 -27.79 -5.95
C GLU A 454 27.92 -27.57 -6.85
N GLY A 455 27.91 -26.52 -7.67
CA GLY A 455 26.85 -26.23 -8.63
C GLY A 455 25.63 -25.49 -8.06
N LYS A 456 25.69 -25.01 -6.80
CA LYS A 456 24.58 -24.26 -6.21
C LYS A 456 24.51 -22.85 -6.79
N ARG A 457 23.38 -22.53 -7.44
CA ARG A 457 23.15 -21.23 -8.08
C ARG A 457 22.52 -20.19 -7.17
N VAL A 458 21.76 -20.62 -6.15
CA VAL A 458 21.12 -19.73 -5.19
C VAL A 458 21.50 -20.18 -3.77
N ILE A 459 21.94 -19.22 -2.97
CA ILE A 459 22.39 -19.43 -1.59
C ILE A 459 21.60 -18.50 -0.66
N ILE A 460 21.06 -19.05 0.42
CA ILE A 460 20.41 -18.30 1.49
C ILE A 460 21.37 -18.17 2.66
N LEU A 461 21.72 -16.94 2.99
CA LEU A 461 22.43 -16.59 4.20
C LEU A 461 21.43 -16.34 5.33
N ASP A 462 21.19 -17.33 6.20
CA ASP A 462 20.30 -17.19 7.36
C ASP A 462 21.06 -16.48 8.49
N ALA A 463 20.76 -15.18 8.64
CA ALA A 463 21.44 -14.29 9.57
C ALA A 463 20.43 -13.37 10.27
N ALA A 464 20.13 -13.66 11.55
CA ALA A 464 19.26 -12.80 12.36
C ALA A 464 19.79 -11.38 12.55
N VAL A 465 21.12 -11.20 12.49
CA VAL A 465 21.82 -9.92 12.68
C VAL A 465 22.35 -9.33 11.37
N LEU A 466 21.84 -9.78 10.21
CA LEU A 466 22.34 -9.38 8.89
C LEU A 466 22.48 -7.86 8.73
N LEU A 467 21.48 -7.11 9.23
CA LEU A 467 21.41 -5.65 9.09
C LEU A 467 22.24 -4.96 10.17
N GLU A 468 22.11 -5.40 11.41
CA GLU A 468 22.88 -4.92 12.56
C GLU A 468 24.39 -5.07 12.34
N ALA A 469 24.82 -6.16 11.69
CA ALA A 469 26.22 -6.45 11.35
C ALA A 469 26.66 -5.89 9.99
N GLN A 470 25.79 -5.17 9.28
CA GLN A 470 26.08 -4.56 7.96
C GLN A 470 26.55 -5.56 6.90
N TRP A 471 26.09 -6.82 6.97
CA TRP A 471 26.43 -7.87 6.00
C TRP A 471 25.67 -7.79 4.69
N THR A 472 24.89 -6.72 4.47
CA THR A 472 24.21 -6.46 3.20
C THR A 472 25.19 -6.39 2.03
N VAL A 473 26.45 -6.03 2.29
CA VAL A 473 27.54 -6.05 1.32
C VAL A 473 27.88 -7.44 0.79
N ALA A 474 27.43 -8.52 1.43
CA ALA A 474 27.69 -9.90 1.02
C ALA A 474 26.52 -10.55 0.25
N VAL A 475 25.41 -9.83 0.03
CA VAL A 475 24.19 -10.39 -0.56
C VAL A 475 23.72 -9.60 -1.78
N ASN A 476 22.99 -10.25 -2.68
CA ASN A 476 22.29 -9.62 -3.80
C ASN A 476 20.96 -9.03 -3.35
N GLU A 477 20.25 -9.71 -2.44
CA GLU A 477 18.96 -9.28 -1.91
C GLU A 477 18.83 -9.57 -0.42
N VAL A 478 18.05 -8.74 0.28
CA VAL A 478 17.63 -8.94 1.66
C VAL A 478 16.18 -9.38 1.69
N TRP A 479 15.93 -10.58 2.20
CA TRP A 479 14.59 -11.11 2.45
C TRP A 479 14.29 -11.03 3.94
N ILE A 480 13.16 -10.41 4.30
CA ILE A 480 12.81 -10.17 5.70
C ILE A 480 11.58 -10.98 6.08
N ALA A 481 11.71 -11.79 7.13
CA ALA A 481 10.60 -12.45 7.80
C ALA A 481 10.05 -11.55 8.92
N SER A 482 8.80 -11.10 8.78
CA SER A 482 8.12 -10.23 9.74
C SER A 482 6.86 -10.85 10.35
N ILE A 483 6.62 -10.52 11.61
CA ILE A 483 5.38 -10.77 12.35
C ILE A 483 5.14 -9.61 13.34
N PRO A 484 3.90 -9.36 13.76
CA PRO A 484 3.62 -8.37 14.79
C PRO A 484 4.37 -8.64 16.11
N PRO A 485 4.84 -7.60 16.84
CA PRO A 485 5.55 -7.76 18.12
C PRO A 485 4.83 -8.64 19.15
N LYS A 486 3.50 -8.53 19.25
CA LYS A 486 2.70 -9.36 20.16
C LYS A 486 2.80 -10.85 19.84
N GLU A 487 2.81 -11.19 18.55
CA GLU A 487 2.97 -12.58 18.10
C GLU A 487 4.41 -13.07 18.32
N ALA A 488 5.41 -12.21 18.10
CA ALA A 488 6.80 -12.54 18.39
C ALA A 488 6.99 -12.88 19.87
N ILE A 489 6.44 -12.06 20.78
CA ILE A 489 6.46 -12.30 22.23
C ILE A 489 5.77 -13.63 22.56
N ARG A 490 4.56 -13.86 22.03
CA ARG A 490 3.80 -15.10 22.25
C ARG A 490 4.62 -16.33 21.87
N ARG A 491 5.20 -16.35 20.66
CA ARG A 491 6.02 -17.46 20.16
C ARG A 491 7.27 -17.69 20.98
N VAL A 492 7.92 -16.63 21.44
CA VAL A 492 9.13 -16.74 22.27
C VAL A 492 8.81 -17.30 23.65
N VAL A 493 7.74 -16.83 24.28
CA VAL A 493 7.27 -17.36 25.57
C VAL A 493 6.94 -18.85 25.46
N GLU A 494 6.20 -19.24 24.42
CA GLU A 494 5.80 -20.65 24.21
C GLU A 494 6.98 -21.57 23.89
N ARG A 495 7.91 -21.12 23.03
CA ARG A 495 9.04 -21.94 22.57
C ARG A 495 10.18 -22.02 23.58
N ASP A 496 10.52 -20.90 24.22
CA ASP A 496 11.71 -20.77 25.05
C ASP A 496 11.38 -20.84 26.56
N HIS A 497 10.10 -20.96 26.93
CA HIS A 497 9.62 -21.01 28.31
C HIS A 497 10.08 -19.81 29.16
N LEU A 498 10.12 -18.63 28.55
CA LEU A 498 10.55 -17.38 29.19
C LEU A 498 9.36 -16.57 29.73
N SER A 499 9.63 -15.64 30.66
CA SER A 499 8.63 -14.66 31.06
C SER A 499 8.30 -13.69 29.92
N PRO A 500 7.09 -13.13 29.87
CA PRO A 500 6.72 -12.13 28.87
C PRO A 500 7.65 -10.91 28.87
N ASP A 501 8.17 -10.50 30.02
CA ASP A 501 9.05 -9.33 30.14
C ASP A 501 10.47 -9.62 29.62
N GLU A 502 10.99 -10.83 29.83
CA GLU A 502 12.25 -11.25 29.22
C GLU A 502 12.11 -11.37 27.68
N ALA A 503 10.97 -11.89 27.20
CA ALA A 503 10.70 -11.93 25.76
C ALA A 503 10.62 -10.52 25.14
N LYS A 504 9.96 -9.56 25.81
CA LYS A 504 9.94 -8.14 25.39
C LYS A 504 11.35 -7.55 25.37
N ARG A 505 12.15 -7.80 26.40
CA ARG A 505 13.53 -7.30 26.51
C ARG A 505 14.40 -7.82 25.36
N ARG A 506 14.27 -9.09 24.99
CA ARG A 506 14.97 -9.67 23.84
C ARG A 506 14.53 -9.03 22.53
N LEU A 507 13.24 -8.79 22.37
CA LEU A 507 12.71 -8.13 21.18
C LEU A 507 13.22 -6.68 21.07
N SER A 508 13.31 -5.94 22.18
CA SER A 508 13.73 -4.52 22.18
C SER A 508 15.22 -4.29 21.92
N ILE A 509 16.07 -5.31 22.09
CA ILE A 509 17.52 -5.22 21.78
C ILE A 509 17.77 -5.28 20.27
N GLN A 510 16.87 -5.95 19.54
CA GLN A 510 17.00 -6.09 18.09
C GLN A 510 16.41 -4.87 17.39
N MET A 511 16.82 -4.64 16.14
CA MET A 511 16.17 -3.66 15.27
C MET A 511 14.64 -3.90 15.25
N SER A 512 13.82 -2.86 15.15
CA SER A 512 12.36 -3.02 15.03
C SER A 512 11.96 -3.44 13.61
N ASN A 513 10.71 -3.89 13.41
CA ASN A 513 10.22 -4.19 12.05
C ASN A 513 10.21 -2.94 11.15
N GLN A 514 9.91 -1.76 11.73
CA GLN A 514 9.88 -0.48 11.02
C GLN A 514 11.28 -0.08 10.54
N GLU A 515 12.31 -0.26 11.38
CA GLU A 515 13.70 0.02 10.99
C GLU A 515 14.25 -1.00 9.99
N ARG A 516 13.79 -2.27 10.04
CA ARG A 516 14.19 -3.30 9.07
C ARG A 516 13.57 -3.12 7.69
N PHE A 517 12.31 -2.69 7.62
CA PHE A 517 11.53 -2.66 6.38
C PHE A 517 12.22 -1.91 5.22
N PRO A 518 12.85 -0.73 5.40
CA PRO A 518 13.60 -0.04 4.35
C PRO A 518 14.70 -0.90 3.69
N TYR A 519 15.22 -1.91 4.40
CA TYR A 519 16.24 -2.82 3.88
C TYR A 519 15.66 -3.98 3.07
N ALA A 520 14.36 -4.27 3.13
CA ALA A 520 13.75 -5.43 2.47
C ALA A 520 13.71 -5.28 0.94
N ASN A 521 14.37 -6.20 0.22
CA ASN A 521 14.09 -6.45 -1.20
C ASN A 521 12.81 -7.27 -1.35
N VAL A 522 12.60 -8.25 -0.48
CA VAL A 522 11.37 -9.04 -0.40
C VAL A 522 10.93 -9.12 1.06
N LEU A 523 9.64 -8.91 1.31
CA LEU A 523 9.03 -9.08 2.62
C LEU A 523 8.18 -10.35 2.66
N LEU A 524 8.34 -11.16 3.71
CA LEU A 524 7.57 -12.37 3.97
C LEU A 524 6.93 -12.27 5.35
N CYS A 525 5.71 -12.76 5.50
CA CYS A 525 5.00 -12.76 6.77
C CYS A 525 4.57 -14.17 7.19
N THR A 526 5.00 -14.57 8.38
CA THR A 526 4.70 -15.89 8.95
C THR A 526 3.56 -15.85 9.97
N TYR A 527 2.75 -14.79 9.97
CA TYR A 527 1.67 -14.60 10.96
C TYR A 527 0.53 -15.62 10.82
N TRP A 528 0.17 -15.96 9.58
CA TRP A 528 -0.93 -16.88 9.27
C TRP A 528 -0.49 -18.35 9.33
N ALA A 529 -1.42 -19.25 8.97
CA ALA A 529 -1.15 -20.68 8.87
C ALA A 529 0.05 -20.98 7.96
N GLU A 530 0.75 -22.08 8.25
CA GLU A 530 1.97 -22.46 7.55
C GLU A 530 1.78 -22.52 6.03
N SER A 531 0.63 -23.02 5.56
CA SER A 531 0.29 -23.09 4.13
C SER A 531 0.32 -21.72 3.44
N VAL A 532 -0.08 -20.65 4.13
CA VAL A 532 -0.05 -19.27 3.60
C VAL A 532 1.39 -18.78 3.47
N THR A 533 2.24 -19.06 4.45
CA THR A 533 3.68 -18.75 4.37
C THR A 533 4.35 -19.53 3.25
N GLN A 534 4.00 -20.80 3.08
CA GLN A 534 4.57 -21.64 2.03
C GLN A 534 4.26 -21.09 0.63
N LYS A 535 3.01 -20.69 0.37
CA LYS A 535 2.63 -20.02 -0.89
C LYS A 535 3.43 -18.74 -1.14
N GLN A 536 3.63 -17.90 -0.11
CA GLN A 536 4.45 -16.69 -0.23
C GLN A 536 5.90 -17.02 -0.62
N VAL A 537 6.51 -18.03 0.02
CA VAL A 537 7.89 -18.42 -0.27
C VAL A 537 8.03 -18.97 -1.68
N GLU A 538 7.09 -19.80 -2.14
CA GLU A 538 7.07 -20.32 -3.50
C GLU A 538 6.90 -19.24 -4.55
N HIS A 539 5.99 -18.29 -4.32
CA HIS A 539 5.78 -17.16 -5.21
C HIS A 539 7.05 -16.29 -5.30
N ALA A 540 7.66 -15.95 -4.16
CA ALA A 540 8.91 -15.19 -4.12
C ALA A 540 10.06 -15.92 -4.83
N TRP A 541 10.13 -17.24 -4.66
CA TRP A 541 11.11 -18.10 -5.32
C TRP A 541 10.90 -18.15 -6.83
N HIS A 542 9.66 -18.28 -7.29
CA HIS A 542 9.35 -18.28 -8.71
C HIS A 542 9.77 -16.96 -9.38
N LEU A 543 9.37 -15.82 -8.80
CA LEU A 543 9.78 -14.50 -9.26
C LEU A 543 11.31 -14.30 -9.19
N LEU A 544 12.01 -15.02 -8.30
CA LEU A 544 13.48 -15.02 -8.24
C LEU A 544 14.08 -15.73 -9.43
N LEU A 545 13.58 -16.91 -9.74
CA LEU A 545 14.09 -17.67 -10.88
C LEU A 545 13.85 -16.91 -12.18
N GLU A 546 12.71 -16.24 -12.35
CA GLU A 546 12.45 -15.41 -13.54
C GLU A 546 13.49 -14.30 -13.70
N ARG A 547 13.74 -13.52 -12.64
CA ARG A 547 14.68 -12.39 -12.72
C ARG A 547 16.13 -12.83 -12.91
N ILE A 548 16.59 -13.91 -12.27
CA ILE A 548 17.99 -14.34 -12.40
C ILE A 548 18.26 -15.16 -13.67
N ASN A 549 17.23 -15.77 -14.28
CA ASN A 549 17.39 -16.56 -15.50
C ASN A 549 17.26 -15.72 -16.78
N CYS A 550 16.62 -14.55 -16.74
CA CYS A 550 16.58 -13.62 -17.86
C CYS A 550 17.96 -13.01 -18.19
N ASP A 551 18.85 -12.91 -17.22
CA ASP A 551 20.20 -12.34 -17.36
C ASP A 551 21.27 -13.37 -17.77
N ILE A 552 20.89 -14.63 -17.99
CA ILE A 552 21.81 -15.69 -18.42
C ILE A 552 21.50 -15.96 -19.90
N PRO A 553 22.44 -15.70 -20.83
CA PRO A 553 22.23 -16.03 -22.23
C PRO A 553 21.92 -17.53 -22.33
N LYS A 554 20.77 -17.86 -22.93
CA LYS A 554 20.50 -19.23 -23.37
C LYS A 554 21.56 -19.56 -24.42
N PHE A 555 22.50 -20.43 -24.07
CA PHE A 555 23.51 -20.95 -24.98
C PHE A 555 22.89 -21.76 -26.11
#